data_AF-A0A2J6X7M1-F1
#
_entry.id   AF-A0A2J6X7M1-F1
#
_cell.length_a   1.000
_cell.length_b   1.000
_cell.length_c   1.000
_cell.angle_alpha   90.00
_cell.angle_beta   90.00
_cell.angle_gamma   90.00
#
_symmetry.space_group_name_H-M   'P 1'
#
loop_
_entity.id
_entity.type
_entity.pdbx_description
1 polymer ?
#
loop_
_entity_poly.entity_id
_entity_poly.type
_entity_poly.pdbx_seq_one_letter_code
_entity_poly.pdbx_strand_id
1 'polypeptide(L)'
;TGALFYLAGALHERTGRWELSGLGGLRAGAPTFAGVMGIALFANLGLPGLAGFVGEFFIFRGAWATLPFFTALAVIGLVVTALALLLMFQRIFLGPAVGMPRTITDLRPQEFWTMAPILALSLAIGVYPGPLMALGNAAAAQLVVIFTQVLAG
;
A
#
# COMPACT_ATOMS: atom_id res chain seq x y z
N THR A 1 4.86 0.66 0.77
CA THR A 1 5.23 -0.49 -0.09
C THR A 1 6.24 -0.07 -1.17
N GLY A 2 7.01 -1.00 -1.74
CA GLY A 2 8.05 -0.69 -2.74
C GLY A 2 7.53 0.01 -4.01
N ALA A 3 6.33 -0.38 -4.48
CA ALA A 3 5.65 0.25 -5.63
C ALA A 3 5.37 1.75 -5.43
N LEU A 4 4.83 2.12 -4.26
CA LEU A 4 4.54 3.53 -3.94
C LEU A 4 5.81 4.36 -3.82
N PHE A 5 6.86 3.84 -3.18
CA PHE A 5 8.14 4.54 -3.07
C PHE A 5 8.79 4.77 -4.44
N TYR A 6 8.73 3.77 -5.31
CA TYR A 6 9.22 3.91 -6.69
C TYR A 6 8.48 5.02 -7.44
N LEU A 7 7.13 5.02 -7.39
CA LEU A 7 6.34 6.06 -8.06
C LEU A 7 6.49 7.44 -7.41
N ALA A 8 6.65 7.52 -6.10
CA ALA A 8 6.93 8.80 -5.44
C ALA A 8 8.27 9.37 -5.92
N GLY A 9 9.29 8.52 -6.09
CA GLY A 9 10.56 8.90 -6.71
C GLY A 9 10.41 9.34 -8.16
N ALA A 10 9.66 8.60 -8.98
CA ALA A 10 9.38 8.97 -10.37
C ALA A 10 8.58 10.29 -10.47
N LEU A 11 7.65 10.52 -9.55
CA LEU A 11 6.91 11.78 -9.43
C LEU A 11 7.85 12.93 -9.07
N HIS A 12 8.80 12.69 -8.16
CA HIS A 12 9.81 13.68 -7.83
C HIS A 12 10.74 13.97 -9.01
N GLU A 13 11.18 12.98 -9.77
CA GLU A 13 12.01 13.18 -10.97
C GLU A 13 11.29 14.06 -12.01
N ARG A 14 9.97 13.91 -12.14
CA ARG A 14 9.13 14.71 -13.05
C ARG A 14 8.88 16.12 -12.54
N THR A 15 8.81 16.29 -11.22
CA THR A 15 8.31 17.53 -10.61
C THR A 15 9.38 18.38 -9.96
N GLY A 16 10.51 17.80 -9.61
CA GLY A 16 11.58 18.41 -8.82
C GLY A 16 11.16 18.82 -7.41
N ARG A 17 9.99 18.37 -6.92
CA ARG A 17 9.41 18.85 -5.66
C ARG A 17 9.00 17.70 -4.75
N TRP A 18 9.19 17.90 -3.45
CA TRP A 18 8.63 17.05 -2.39
C TRP A 18 7.44 17.72 -1.69
N GLU A 19 7.32 19.04 -1.84
CA GLU A 19 6.29 19.84 -1.22
C GLU A 19 4.94 19.66 -1.93
N LEU A 20 3.91 19.29 -1.16
CA LEU A 20 2.56 19.11 -1.69
C LEU A 20 1.89 20.43 -2.12
N SER A 21 2.32 21.57 -1.57
CA SER A 21 1.73 22.89 -1.84
C SER A 21 1.81 23.28 -3.32
N GLY A 22 2.80 22.77 -4.05
CA GLY A 22 3.01 23.01 -5.48
C GLY A 22 2.52 21.89 -6.39
N LEU A 23 1.83 20.87 -5.86
CA LEU A 23 1.34 19.72 -6.62
C LEU A 23 -0.19 19.71 -6.63
N GLY A 24 -0.79 19.81 -7.82
CA GLY A 24 -2.24 19.71 -7.98
C GLY A 24 -2.65 19.46 -9.42
N GLY A 25 -3.73 18.70 -9.59
CA GLY A 25 -4.34 18.45 -10.90
C GLY A 25 -3.48 17.66 -11.90
N LEU A 26 -2.52 16.87 -11.40
CA LEU A 26 -1.53 16.19 -12.26
C LEU A 26 -2.14 15.10 -13.18
N ARG A 27 -3.35 14.62 -12.88
CA ARG A 27 -4.07 13.65 -13.74
C ARG A 27 -4.26 14.17 -15.17
N ALA A 28 -4.41 15.48 -15.36
CA ALA A 28 -4.62 16.06 -16.70
C ALA A 28 -3.40 15.89 -17.61
N GLY A 29 -2.18 15.92 -17.04
CA GLY A 29 -0.93 15.75 -17.79
C GLY A 29 -0.41 14.31 -17.84
N ALA A 30 -0.65 13.54 -16.77
CA ALA A 30 -0.21 12.15 -16.67
C ALA A 30 -1.32 11.22 -16.17
N PRO A 31 -2.36 10.96 -16.99
CA PRO A 31 -3.51 10.18 -16.57
C PRO A 31 -3.15 8.71 -16.28
N THR A 32 -2.23 8.12 -17.04
CA THR A 32 -1.80 6.73 -16.85
C THR A 32 -0.98 6.60 -15.57
N PHE A 33 -0.06 7.54 -15.34
CA PHE A 33 0.72 7.62 -14.11
C PHE A 33 -0.19 7.76 -12.88
N ALA A 34 -1.19 8.64 -12.94
CA ALA A 34 -2.17 8.80 -11.87
C ALA A 34 -2.95 7.50 -11.60
N GLY A 35 -3.32 6.77 -12.65
CA GLY A 35 -3.99 5.47 -12.53
C GLY A 35 -3.12 4.43 -11.83
N VAL A 36 -1.86 4.26 -12.26
CA VAL A 36 -0.94 3.28 -11.66
C VAL A 36 -0.56 3.66 -10.22
N MET A 37 -0.39 4.95 -9.93
CA MET A 37 -0.24 5.44 -8.56
C MET A 37 -1.46 5.11 -7.70
N GLY A 38 -2.66 5.27 -8.23
CA GLY A 38 -3.90 4.90 -7.54
C GLY A 38 -3.94 3.41 -7.21
N ILE A 39 -3.59 2.53 -8.16
CA ILE A 39 -3.53 1.08 -7.93
C ILE A 39 -2.50 0.75 -6.83
N ALA A 40 -1.30 1.33 -6.91
CA ALA A 40 -0.26 1.12 -5.90
C ALA A 40 -0.69 1.64 -4.51
N LEU A 41 -1.43 2.74 -4.47
CA LEU A 41 -1.99 3.31 -3.25
C LEU A 41 -3.03 2.38 -2.64
N PHE A 42 -3.99 1.89 -3.42
CA PHE A 42 -4.98 0.93 -2.94
C PHE A 42 -4.36 -0.41 -2.50
N ALA A 43 -3.29 -0.87 -3.18
CA ALA A 43 -2.52 -2.03 -2.72
C ALA A 43 -1.88 -1.81 -1.35
N ASN A 44 -1.45 -0.58 -1.04
CA ASN A 44 -0.92 -0.22 0.27
C ASN A 44 -2.02 0.00 1.33
N LEU A 45 -3.25 0.30 0.93
CA LEU A 45 -4.39 0.48 1.84
C LEU A 45 -5.08 -0.82 2.23
N GLY A 46 -4.58 -1.97 1.77
CA GLY A 46 -5.20 -3.25 2.08
C GLY A 46 -6.57 -3.39 1.43
N LEU A 47 -6.72 -3.01 0.16
CA LEU A 47 -7.99 -3.24 -0.54
C LEU A 47 -8.24 -4.75 -0.71
N PRO A 48 -9.47 -5.26 -0.46
CA PRO A 48 -9.80 -6.66 -0.66
C PRO A 48 -9.39 -7.15 -2.05
N GLY A 49 -8.71 -8.31 -2.09
CA GLY A 49 -8.14 -8.86 -3.33
C GLY A 49 -6.66 -8.50 -3.58
N LEU A 50 -6.03 -7.70 -2.71
CA LEU A 50 -4.60 -7.39 -2.75
C LEU A 50 -3.88 -7.96 -1.51
N ALA A 51 -2.59 -8.25 -1.65
CA ALA A 51 -1.81 -8.94 -0.62
C ALA A 51 -1.82 -8.25 0.75
N GLY A 52 -1.86 -6.91 0.79
CA GLY A 52 -1.89 -6.15 2.04
C GLY A 52 -3.11 -6.48 2.91
N PHE A 53 -4.28 -6.62 2.28
CA PHE A 53 -5.52 -6.94 2.98
C PHE A 53 -5.43 -8.29 3.71
N VAL A 54 -4.89 -9.30 3.03
CA VAL A 54 -4.75 -10.65 3.60
C VAL A 54 -3.93 -10.61 4.88
N GLY A 55 -2.77 -9.94 4.85
CA GLY A 55 -1.90 -9.81 6.02
C GLY A 55 -2.59 -9.11 7.18
N GLU A 56 -3.18 -7.94 6.93
CA GLU A 56 -3.89 -7.16 7.95
C GLU A 56 -5.08 -7.92 8.54
N PHE A 57 -5.85 -8.62 7.70
CA PHE A 57 -7.00 -9.41 8.14
C PHE A 57 -6.58 -10.54 9.10
N PHE A 58 -5.52 -11.29 8.78
CA PHE A 58 -5.03 -12.36 9.67
C PHE A 58 -4.44 -11.80 10.97
N ILE A 59 -3.76 -10.65 10.93
CA ILE A 59 -3.27 -9.96 12.13
C ILE A 59 -4.45 -9.61 13.06
N PHE A 60 -5.49 -8.97 12.54
CA PHE A 60 -6.65 -8.60 13.35
C PHE A 60 -7.41 -9.82 13.86
N ARG A 61 -7.62 -10.83 13.01
CA ARG A 61 -8.30 -12.07 13.40
C ARG A 61 -7.54 -12.82 14.51
N GLY A 62 -6.21 -12.89 14.42
CA GLY A 62 -5.38 -13.54 15.43
C GLY A 62 -5.33 -12.77 16.75
N ALA A 63 -5.21 -11.43 16.68
CA ALA A 63 -5.11 -10.59 17.87
C ALA A 63 -6.45 -10.42 18.62
N TRP A 64 -7.59 -10.52 17.92
CA TRP A 64 -8.90 -10.26 18.52
C TRP A 64 -9.22 -11.17 19.72
N ALA A 65 -8.76 -12.42 19.68
CA ALA A 65 -9.02 -13.39 20.74
C ALA A 65 -8.32 -13.03 22.07
N THR A 66 -7.20 -12.32 22.01
CA THR A 66 -6.36 -12.02 23.19
C THR A 66 -6.39 -10.55 23.59
N LEU A 67 -6.46 -9.63 22.62
CA LEU A 67 -6.29 -8.19 22.81
C LEU A 67 -7.37 -7.34 22.08
N PRO A 68 -8.68 -7.61 22.26
CA PRO A 68 -9.74 -7.02 21.44
C PRO A 68 -9.76 -5.48 21.46
N PHE A 69 -9.49 -4.87 22.61
CA PHE A 69 -9.43 -3.40 22.74
C PHE A 69 -8.30 -2.79 21.88
N PHE A 70 -7.09 -3.36 21.95
CA PHE A 70 -5.96 -2.89 21.15
C PHE A 70 -6.16 -3.20 19.67
N THR A 71 -6.78 -4.34 19.33
CA THR A 71 -7.15 -4.66 17.95
C THR A 71 -8.14 -3.64 17.39
N ALA A 72 -9.17 -3.26 18.14
CA ALA A 72 -10.11 -2.22 17.72
C ALA A 72 -9.43 -0.85 17.52
N LEU A 73 -8.51 -0.48 18.43
CA LEU A 73 -7.73 0.76 18.28
C LEU A 73 -6.83 0.73 17.03
N ALA A 74 -6.22 -0.41 16.72
CA ALA A 74 -5.39 -0.57 15.51
C ALA A 74 -6.21 -0.40 14.22
N VAL A 75 -7.46 -0.89 14.18
CA VAL A 75 -8.37 -0.68 13.05
C VAL A 75 -8.67 0.81 12.84
N ILE A 76 -8.82 1.59 13.91
CA ILE A 76 -8.99 3.05 13.79
C ILE A 76 -7.74 3.68 13.16
N GLY A 77 -6.55 3.28 13.59
CA GLY A 77 -5.29 3.75 12.99
C GLY A 77 -5.17 3.44 11.49
N LEU A 78 -5.65 2.26 11.08
CA LEU A 78 -5.74 1.87 9.67
C LEU A 78 -6.64 2.83 8.89
N VAL A 79 -7.84 3.14 9.40
CA VAL A 79 -8.79 4.08 8.76
C VAL A 79 -8.19 5.48 8.63
N VAL A 80 -7.53 5.99 9.68
CA VAL A 80 -6.85 7.30 9.64
C VAL A 80 -5.75 7.32 8.57
N THR A 81 -4.96 6.25 8.48
CA THR A 81 -3.91 6.11 7.47
C THR A 81 -4.50 6.10 6.05
N ALA A 82 -5.61 5.39 5.85
CA ALA A 82 -6.32 5.36 4.58
C ALA A 82 -6.84 6.74 4.18
N LEU A 83 -7.45 7.45 5.12
CA LEU A 83 -7.98 8.79 4.90
C LEU A 83 -6.85 9.77 4.52
N ALA A 84 -5.71 9.72 5.21
CA ALA A 84 -4.55 10.56 4.90
C ALA A 84 -4.01 10.31 3.48
N LEU A 85 -3.85 9.04 3.08
CA LEU A 85 -3.37 8.68 1.74
C LEU A 85 -4.37 9.04 0.64
N LEU A 86 -5.66 8.84 0.86
CA LEU A 86 -6.70 9.22 -0.09
C LEU A 86 -6.77 10.74 -0.27
N LEU A 87 -6.69 11.51 0.82
CA LEU A 87 -6.65 12.98 0.75
C LEU A 87 -5.40 13.48 0.02
N MET A 88 -4.24 12.84 0.24
CA MET A 88 -3.01 13.15 -0.48
C MET A 88 -3.18 12.87 -1.98
N PHE A 89 -3.69 11.70 -2.35
CA PHE A 89 -3.94 11.33 -3.74
C PHE A 89 -4.92 12.30 -4.42
N GLN A 90 -6.00 12.64 -3.72
CA GLN A 90 -6.99 13.60 -4.20
C GLN A 90 -6.34 14.96 -4.48
N ARG A 91 -5.55 15.49 -3.54
CA ARG A 91 -4.88 16.79 -3.71
C ARG A 91 -3.90 16.80 -4.89
N ILE A 92 -3.05 15.79 -4.99
CA ILE A 92 -2.00 15.73 -6.02
C ILE A 92 -2.58 15.52 -7.42
N PHE A 93 -3.51 14.57 -7.57
CA PHE A 93 -3.96 14.13 -8.90
C PHE A 93 -5.32 14.68 -9.31
N LEU A 94 -6.28 14.72 -8.39
CA LEU A 94 -7.70 15.00 -8.70
C LEU A 94 -8.12 16.44 -8.37
N GLY A 95 -7.32 17.17 -7.61
CA GLY A 95 -7.57 18.55 -7.20
C GLY A 95 -7.39 19.56 -8.33
N PRO A 96 -7.61 20.86 -8.05
CA PRO A 96 -7.34 21.92 -9.00
C PRO A 96 -5.84 21.97 -9.37
N ALA A 97 -5.53 22.41 -10.58
CA ALA A 97 -4.14 22.58 -11.01
C ALA A 97 -3.48 23.72 -10.23
N VAL A 98 -2.34 23.45 -9.59
CA VAL A 98 -1.60 24.42 -8.77
C VAL A 98 -0.13 24.39 -9.19
N GLY A 99 0.41 25.55 -9.56
CA GLY A 99 1.87 25.79 -9.70
C GLY A 99 2.60 25.05 -10.84
N MET A 100 2.00 24.05 -11.48
CA MET A 100 2.69 23.17 -12.42
C MET A 100 2.10 23.21 -13.83
N PRO A 101 2.94 23.11 -14.90
CA PRO A 101 2.43 23.03 -16.27
C PRO A 101 1.54 21.80 -16.44
N ARG A 102 0.48 21.93 -17.24
CA ARG A 102 -0.40 20.79 -17.61
C ARG A 102 0.34 19.68 -18.36
N THR A 103 1.56 19.93 -18.82
CA THR A 103 2.42 19.01 -19.56
C THR A 103 3.50 18.45 -18.64
N ILE A 104 3.11 17.52 -17.77
CA ILE A 104 4.06 16.58 -17.17
C ILE A 104 4.14 15.35 -18.07
N THR A 105 5.30 14.70 -18.14
CA THR A 105 5.41 13.43 -18.85
C THR A 105 4.40 12.43 -18.25
N ASP A 106 3.85 11.51 -19.04
CA ASP A 106 3.03 10.39 -18.53
C ASP A 106 3.92 9.18 -18.18
N LEU A 107 3.35 8.10 -17.66
CA LEU A 107 4.05 6.89 -17.25
C LEU A 107 4.96 6.36 -18.38
N ARG A 108 6.25 6.19 -18.08
CA ARG A 108 7.21 5.60 -19.01
C ARG A 108 7.03 4.08 -19.02
N PRO A 109 7.18 3.39 -20.17
CA PRO A 109 7.07 1.93 -20.22
C PRO A 109 8.02 1.21 -19.24
N GLN A 110 9.22 1.77 -19.05
CA GLN A 110 10.21 1.24 -18.11
C GLN A 110 9.68 1.24 -16.67
N GLU A 111 9.01 2.33 -16.25
CA GLU A 111 8.40 2.45 -14.92
C GLU A 111 7.30 1.40 -14.73
N PHE A 112 6.48 1.20 -15.76
CA PHE A 112 5.44 0.18 -15.72
C PHE A 112 6.04 -1.22 -15.55
N TRP A 113 7.05 -1.59 -16.34
CA TRP A 113 7.68 -2.91 -16.26
C TRP A 113 8.43 -3.16 -14.95
N THR A 114 8.99 -2.11 -14.33
CA THR A 114 9.58 -2.22 -12.99
C THR A 114 8.53 -2.57 -11.93
N MET A 115 7.33 -2.02 -12.04
CA MET A 115 6.27 -2.19 -11.04
C MET A 115 5.34 -3.38 -11.29
N ALA A 116 5.16 -3.75 -12.55
CA ALA A 116 4.30 -4.84 -12.98
C ALA A 116 4.49 -6.14 -12.17
N PRO A 117 5.71 -6.65 -11.91
CA PRO A 117 5.87 -7.87 -11.12
C PRO A 117 5.40 -7.70 -9.67
N ILE A 118 5.63 -6.53 -9.06
CA ILE A 118 5.21 -6.25 -7.68
C ILE A 118 3.68 -6.20 -7.59
N LEU A 119 3.03 -5.53 -8.54
CA LEU A 119 1.56 -5.44 -8.60
C LEU A 119 0.93 -6.80 -8.92
N ALA A 120 1.52 -7.57 -9.84
CA ALA A 120 1.06 -8.91 -10.20
C ALA A 120 1.17 -9.88 -9.01
N LEU A 121 2.29 -9.87 -8.29
CA LEU A 121 2.44 -10.67 -7.07
C LEU A 121 1.47 -10.23 -5.97
N SER A 122 1.26 -8.92 -5.81
CA SER A 122 0.29 -8.39 -4.84
C SER A 122 -1.13 -8.90 -5.12
N LEU A 123 -1.54 -8.90 -6.40
CA LEU A 123 -2.82 -9.43 -6.82
C LEU A 123 -2.90 -10.95 -6.67
N ALA A 124 -1.87 -11.68 -7.10
CA ALA A 124 -1.82 -13.14 -7.01
C ALA A 124 -1.95 -13.63 -5.56
N ILE A 125 -1.22 -13.01 -4.64
CA ILE A 125 -1.29 -13.32 -3.21
C ILE A 125 -2.63 -12.86 -2.62
N GLY A 126 -3.15 -11.71 -3.04
CA GLY A 126 -4.43 -11.21 -2.58
C GLY A 126 -5.62 -12.10 -2.95
N VAL A 127 -5.57 -12.71 -4.14
CA VAL A 127 -6.61 -13.64 -4.63
C VAL A 127 -6.38 -15.06 -4.11
N TYR A 128 -5.15 -15.54 -4.09
CA TYR A 128 -4.80 -16.89 -3.64
C TYR A 128 -3.67 -16.88 -2.59
N PRO A 129 -4.00 -16.56 -1.32
CA PRO A 129 -3.00 -16.45 -0.26
C PRO A 129 -2.53 -17.80 0.30
N GLY A 130 -3.22 -18.90 -0.01
CA GLY A 130 -3.03 -20.22 0.60
C GLY A 130 -1.57 -20.68 0.71
N PRO A 131 -0.77 -20.65 -0.37
CA PRO A 131 0.62 -21.11 -0.32
C PRO A 131 1.49 -20.29 0.64
N LEU A 132 1.32 -18.96 0.63
CA LEU A 132 2.08 -18.06 1.51
C LEU A 132 1.65 -18.24 2.97
N MET A 133 0.35 -18.42 3.22
CA MET A 133 -0.18 -18.67 4.57
C MET A 133 0.28 -20.02 5.11
N ALA A 134 0.38 -21.05 4.28
CA ALA A 134 0.89 -22.36 4.71
C ALA A 134 2.34 -22.27 5.21
N LEU A 135 3.20 -21.54 4.48
CA LEU A 135 4.58 -21.27 4.89
C LEU A 135 4.63 -20.48 6.21
N GLY A 136 3.84 -19.42 6.31
CA GLY A 136 3.74 -18.60 7.52
C GLY A 136 3.26 -19.38 8.75
N ASN A 137 2.23 -20.22 8.58
CA ASN A 137 1.68 -21.05 9.65
C ASN A 137 2.68 -22.09 10.17
N ALA A 138 3.43 -22.73 9.27
CA ALA A 138 4.47 -23.69 9.67
C ALA A 138 5.53 -23.04 10.56
N ALA A 139 6.00 -21.84 10.20
CA ALA A 139 6.94 -21.08 10.99
C ALA A 139 6.33 -20.58 12.31
N ALA A 140 5.11 -20.04 12.28
CA ALA A 140 4.42 -19.53 13.47
C ALA A 140 4.16 -20.62 14.51
N ALA A 141 3.77 -21.83 14.08
CA ALA A 141 3.56 -22.96 14.98
C ALA A 141 4.85 -23.34 15.73
N GLN A 142 6.00 -23.34 15.06
CA GLN A 142 7.28 -23.60 15.71
C GLN A 142 7.65 -22.51 16.73
N LEU A 143 7.40 -21.24 16.40
CA LEU A 143 7.65 -20.13 17.31
C LEU A 143 6.79 -20.22 18.58
N VAL A 144 5.51 -20.57 18.46
CA VAL A 144 4.62 -20.73 19.62
C VAL A 144 5.14 -21.82 20.57
N VAL A 145 5.62 -22.95 20.04
CA VAL A 145 6.23 -24.01 20.87
C VAL A 145 7.46 -23.49 21.62
N ILE A 146 8.35 -22.75 20.96
CA ILE A 146 9.55 -22.19 21.61
C ILE A 146 9.16 -21.20 22.71
N PHE A 147 8.25 -20.26 22.43
CA PHE A 147 7.83 -19.25 23.41
C PHE A 147 7.14 -19.87 24.62
N THR A 148 6.28 -20.87 24.41
CA THR A 148 5.60 -21.56 25.52
C THR A 148 6.57 -22.36 26.38
N GLN A 149 7.61 -22.96 25.79
CA GLN A 149 8.66 -23.65 26.56
C GLN A 149 9.50 -22.68 27.39
N VAL A 150 9.88 -21.53 26.83
CA VAL A 150 10.69 -20.51 27.54
C VAL A 150 9.89 -19.84 28.65
N LEU A 151 8.59 -19.60 28.46
CA LEU A 151 7.74 -18.96 29.47
C LEU A 151 7.28 -19.91 30.58
N ALA A 152 7.33 -21.23 30.33
CA ALA A 152 6.95 -22.26 31.30
C ALA A 152 8.12 -22.77 32.14
N GLY A 153 9.37 -22.41 31.80
CA GLY A 153 10.58 -22.69 32.59
C GLY A 153 11.05 -21.48 33.37
#